data_AF-A0A136KBU8-F1
#
_entry.id   AF-A0A136KBU8-F1
#
_cell.length_a   1.000
_cell.length_b   1.000
_cell.length_c   1.000
_cell.angle_alpha   90.00
_cell.angle_beta   90.00
_cell.angle_gamma   90.00
#
_symmetry.space_group_name_H-M   'P 1'
#
loop_
_entity.id
_entity.type
_entity.pdbx_description
1 polymer ?
#
loop_
_entity_poly.entity_id
_entity_poly.type
_entity_poly.pdbx_seq_one_letter_code
_entity_poly.pdbx_strand_id
1 'polypeptide(L)'
;MLKQLKGQKGFTLIELMIVVAIIGILAAIAIPNFLRYQAKSRQSEAKTNLGAIFVAETAYLSENSRYGSFSEIGYALAGSTNRYTYRSPAIGGNAASTGAATDQIPCGAPVGCTVSSDAAPAVPSAASTAAGAVGFTASAVASIDNDPTIDGWSVNDIKGGLTQAVPDDVIS
;
A
#
# COMPACT_ATOMS: atom_id res chain seq x y z
N MET A 1 -38.80 51.96 32.72
CA MET A 1 -39.48 50.75 32.18
C MET A 1 -38.40 49.78 31.73
N LEU A 2 -37.95 48.86 32.61
CA LEU A 2 -36.87 47.92 32.28
C LEU A 2 -37.44 46.74 31.48
N LYS A 3 -36.91 46.56 30.27
CA LYS A 3 -37.26 45.52 29.32
C LYS A 3 -36.61 44.21 29.79
N GLN A 4 -37.42 43.29 30.31
CA GLN A 4 -36.99 41.92 30.64
C GLN A 4 -36.36 41.27 29.40
N LEU A 5 -35.04 41.03 29.46
CA LEU A 5 -34.33 40.24 28.47
C LEU A 5 -34.80 38.79 28.62
N LYS A 6 -35.55 38.29 27.62
CA LYS A 6 -36.03 36.89 27.56
C LYS A 6 -34.84 35.95 27.81
N GLY A 7 -34.98 35.13 28.85
CA GLY A 7 -33.92 34.28 29.39
C GLY A 7 -33.32 33.32 28.36
N GLN A 8 -32.00 33.26 28.36
CA GLN A 8 -31.25 32.20 27.69
C GLN A 8 -31.50 30.89 28.46
N LYS A 9 -32.25 29.97 27.86
CA LYS A 9 -32.36 28.61 28.37
C LYS A 9 -31.00 27.92 28.19
N GLY A 10 -30.37 27.52 29.30
CA GLY A 10 -29.15 26.71 29.26
C GLY A 10 -29.44 25.27 28.84
N PHE A 11 -28.44 24.60 28.25
CA PHE A 11 -28.49 23.16 27.96
C PHE A 11 -28.62 22.38 29.27
N THR A 12 -29.50 21.37 29.29
CA THR A 12 -29.61 20.45 30.42
C THR A 12 -28.53 19.38 30.36
N LEU A 13 -28.09 18.90 31.52
CA LEU A 13 -27.11 17.80 31.61
C LEU A 13 -27.66 16.53 30.94
N ILE A 14 -28.96 16.29 31.05
CA ILE A 14 -29.62 15.14 30.43
C ILE A 14 -29.65 15.22 28.90
N GLU A 15 -29.85 16.41 28.31
CA GLU A 15 -29.74 16.60 26.85
C GLU A 15 -28.33 16.26 26.37
N LEU A 16 -27.31 16.70 27.09
CA LEU A 16 -25.92 16.41 26.73
C LEU A 16 -25.60 14.91 26.87
N MET A 17 -26.10 14.24 27.92
CA MET A 17 -25.91 12.80 28.11
C MET A 17 -26.51 11.97 26.97
N ILE A 18 -27.72 12.32 26.52
CA ILE A 18 -28.38 11.61 25.41
C ILE A 18 -27.59 11.81 24.11
N VAL A 19 -27.10 13.02 23.85
CA VAL A 19 -26.29 13.32 22.66
C VAL A 19 -25.01 12.49 22.64
N VAL A 20 -24.28 12.43 23.76
CA VAL A 20 -23.05 11.63 23.86
C VAL A 20 -23.35 10.14 23.72
N ALA A 21 -24.47 9.66 24.28
CA ALA A 21 -24.89 8.27 24.13
C ALA A 21 -25.18 7.91 22.65
N ILE A 22 -25.89 8.78 21.92
CA ILE A 22 -26.18 8.58 20.49
C ILE A 22 -24.88 8.61 19.67
N ILE A 23 -24.00 9.59 19.90
CA ILE A 23 -22.70 9.68 19.22
C ILE A 23 -21.85 8.44 19.53
N GLY A 24 -21.88 7.93 20.76
CA GLY A 24 -21.17 6.71 21.15
C GLY A 24 -21.63 5.48 20.37
N ILE A 25 -22.94 5.30 20.20
CA ILE A 25 -23.51 4.20 19.41
C ILE A 25 -23.10 4.31 17.93
N LEU A 26 -23.20 5.52 17.36
CA LEU A 26 -22.81 5.77 15.97
C LEU A 26 -21.30 5.55 15.75
N ALA A 27 -20.46 6.02 16.67
CA ALA A 27 -19.01 5.88 16.60
C ALA A 27 -18.58 4.41 16.68
N ALA A 28 -19.22 3.60 17.54
CA ALA A 28 -18.91 2.18 17.68
C ALA A 28 -19.09 1.40 16.37
N ILE A 29 -20.04 1.78 15.52
CA ILE A 29 -20.27 1.16 14.21
C ILE A 29 -19.44 1.85 13.11
N ALA A 30 -19.32 3.18 13.17
CA ALA A 30 -18.69 3.96 12.11
C ALA A 30 -17.17 3.82 12.08
N ILE A 31 -16.50 3.80 13.24
CA ILE A 31 -15.03 3.72 13.32
C ILE A 31 -14.46 2.45 12.68
N PRO A 32 -14.90 1.21 13.04
CA PRO A 32 -14.34 0.01 12.42
C PRO A 32 -14.62 -0.04 10.92
N ASN A 33 -15.79 0.41 10.48
CA ASN A 33 -16.12 0.50 9.05
C ASN A 33 -15.24 1.51 8.31
N PHE A 34 -15.01 2.68 8.90
CA PHE A 34 -14.14 3.71 8.32
C PHE A 34 -12.69 3.22 8.18
N LEU A 35 -12.17 2.52 9.18
CA LEU A 35 -10.84 1.91 9.12
C LEU A 35 -10.75 0.89 7.98
N ARG A 36 -11.75 0.02 7.81
CA ARG A 36 -11.82 -0.93 6.68
C ARG A 36 -11.87 -0.22 5.33
N TYR A 37 -12.62 0.87 5.20
CA TYR A 37 -12.65 1.66 3.95
C TYR A 37 -11.32 2.33 3.63
N GLN A 38 -10.68 2.90 4.65
CA GLN A 38 -9.35 3.51 4.52
C GLN A 38 -8.32 2.46 4.08
N ALA A 39 -8.36 1.26 4.67
CA ALA A 39 -7.48 0.18 4.31
C ALA A 39 -7.68 -0.27 2.85
N LYS A 40 -8.93 -0.49 2.42
CA LYS A 40 -9.25 -0.79 1.01
C LYS A 40 -8.75 0.28 0.03
N SER A 41 -8.85 1.56 0.41
CA SER A 41 -8.32 2.66 -0.41
C SER A 41 -6.81 2.56 -0.56
N ARG A 42 -6.09 2.22 0.52
CA ARG A 42 -4.63 2.03 0.49
C ARG A 42 -4.26 0.81 -0.36
N GLN A 43 -4.95 -0.32 -0.20
CA GLN A 43 -4.73 -1.51 -1.03
C GLN A 43 -4.91 -1.21 -2.53
N SER A 44 -5.88 -0.36 -2.89
CA SER A 44 -6.07 0.07 -4.28
C SER A 44 -4.88 0.88 -4.81
N GLU A 45 -4.26 1.72 -3.99
CA GLU A 45 -3.07 2.49 -4.35
C GLU A 45 -1.89 1.59 -4.72
N ALA A 46 -1.60 0.57 -3.89
CA ALA A 46 -0.56 -0.42 -4.16
C ALA A 46 -0.80 -1.14 -5.50
N LYS A 47 -2.04 -1.57 -5.76
CA LYS A 47 -2.42 -2.24 -7.00
C LYS A 47 -2.26 -1.34 -8.23
N THR A 48 -2.65 -0.07 -8.13
CA THR A 48 -2.48 0.91 -9.21
C THR A 48 -1.01 1.13 -9.54
N ASN A 49 -0.17 1.32 -8.51
CA ASN A 49 1.26 1.55 -8.71
C ASN A 49 1.99 0.32 -9.24
N LEU A 50 1.71 -0.88 -8.72
CA LEU A 50 2.25 -2.13 -9.30
C LEU A 50 1.78 -2.36 -10.74
N GLY A 51 0.54 -2.00 -11.06
CA GLY A 51 0.05 -2.03 -12.45
C GLY A 51 0.81 -1.09 -13.38
N ALA A 52 1.18 0.11 -12.90
CA ALA A 52 2.00 1.05 -13.66
C ALA A 52 3.43 0.52 -13.87
N ILE A 53 4.04 -0.09 -12.83
CA ILE A 53 5.34 -0.75 -12.93
C ILE A 53 5.30 -1.87 -13.98
N PHE A 54 4.27 -2.72 -13.96
CA PHE A 54 4.09 -3.79 -14.95
C PHE A 54 4.06 -3.29 -16.39
N VAL A 55 3.33 -2.19 -16.64
CA VAL A 55 3.25 -1.59 -17.98
C VAL A 55 4.61 -1.04 -18.41
N ALA A 56 5.30 -0.33 -17.51
CA ALA A 56 6.63 0.22 -17.78
C ALA A 56 7.67 -0.88 -18.07
N GLU A 57 7.67 -1.94 -17.27
CA GLU A 57 8.55 -3.10 -17.44
C GLU A 57 8.28 -3.86 -18.73
N THR A 58 7.01 -4.02 -19.12
CA THR A 58 6.62 -4.68 -20.37
C THR A 58 7.03 -3.86 -21.59
N ALA A 59 6.89 -2.53 -21.53
CA ALA A 59 7.36 -1.64 -22.58
C ALA A 59 8.90 -1.73 -22.72
N TYR A 60 9.61 -1.69 -21.59
CA TYR A 60 11.07 -1.78 -21.58
C TYR A 60 11.57 -3.14 -22.09
N LEU A 61 10.89 -4.24 -21.75
CA LEU A 61 11.16 -5.58 -22.28
C LEU A 61 11.06 -5.63 -23.80
N SER A 62 10.04 -4.98 -24.38
CA SER A 62 9.83 -4.96 -25.84
C SER A 62 10.96 -4.26 -26.59
N GLU A 63 11.65 -3.31 -25.96
CA GLU A 63 12.71 -2.52 -26.56
C GLU A 63 14.10 -3.11 -26.29
N ASN A 64 14.32 -3.64 -25.07
CA ASN A 64 15.65 -4.00 -24.58
C ASN A 64 15.82 -5.51 -24.35
N SER A 65 14.78 -6.32 -24.60
CA SER A 65 14.78 -7.78 -24.36
C SER A 65 15.16 -8.18 -22.93
N ARG A 66 14.98 -7.27 -21.97
CA ARG A 66 15.23 -7.46 -20.53
C ARG A 66 14.34 -6.53 -19.72
N TYR A 67 14.16 -6.83 -18.44
CA TYR A 67 13.55 -5.93 -17.47
C TYR A 67 14.57 -4.94 -16.89
N GLY A 68 14.10 -3.79 -16.43
CA GLY A 68 14.93 -2.67 -15.98
C GLY A 68 14.78 -2.37 -14.49
N SER A 69 15.66 -1.54 -13.96
CA SER A 69 15.45 -0.85 -12.68
C SER A 69 14.38 0.25 -12.83
N PHE A 70 13.86 0.78 -11.70
CA PHE A 70 12.91 1.91 -11.72
C PHE A 70 13.46 3.12 -12.48
N SER A 71 14.77 3.36 -12.38
CA SER A 71 15.43 4.43 -13.13
C SER A 71 15.49 4.17 -14.64
N GLU A 72 15.67 2.92 -15.07
CA GLU A 72 15.77 2.55 -16.49
C GLU A 72 14.40 2.56 -17.17
N ILE A 73 13.35 2.09 -16.47
CA ILE A 73 11.98 2.11 -16.98
C ILE A 73 11.32 3.50 -16.83
N GLY A 74 12.03 4.48 -16.24
CA GLY A 74 11.54 5.83 -16.01
C GLY A 74 10.35 5.90 -15.04
N TYR A 75 10.23 4.92 -14.13
CA TYR A 75 9.16 4.90 -13.14
C TYR A 75 9.54 5.72 -11.92
N ALA A 76 8.64 6.63 -11.55
CA ALA A 76 8.71 7.37 -10.29
C ALA A 76 7.31 7.46 -9.69
N LEU A 77 7.25 7.44 -8.36
CA LEU A 77 5.98 7.63 -7.65
C LEU A 77 5.48 9.06 -7.81
N ALA A 78 4.18 9.20 -8.05
CA ALA A 78 3.52 10.49 -8.05
C ALA A 78 3.24 10.93 -6.61
N GLY A 79 3.90 12.01 -6.15
CA GLY A 79 3.65 12.63 -4.86
C GLY A 79 4.68 12.32 -3.78
N SER A 80 4.58 13.01 -2.64
CA SER A 80 5.56 12.94 -1.53
C SER A 80 5.16 12.01 -0.39
N THR A 81 3.95 11.43 -0.42
CA THR A 81 3.40 10.61 0.68
C THR A 81 3.27 9.16 0.24
N ASN A 82 4.41 8.46 0.18
CA ASN A 82 4.42 7.06 -0.21
C ASN A 82 4.22 6.15 1.02
N ARG A 83 3.18 5.31 1.02
CA ARG A 83 2.89 4.38 2.11
C ARG A 83 3.59 3.02 1.97
N TYR A 84 4.01 2.67 0.76
CA TYR A 84 4.49 1.34 0.40
C TYR A 84 5.96 1.37 0.05
N THR A 85 6.71 0.33 0.39
CA THR A 85 8.01 0.14 -0.25
C THR A 85 7.81 -0.70 -1.50
N TYR A 86 8.07 -0.09 -2.65
CA TYR A 86 8.05 -0.78 -3.93
C TYR A 86 9.42 -1.39 -4.19
N ARG A 87 9.45 -2.63 -4.67
CA ARG A 87 10.68 -3.35 -4.98
C ARG A 87 10.60 -3.96 -6.37
N SER A 88 11.67 -3.84 -7.13
CA SER A 88 11.90 -4.49 -8.41
C SER A 88 13.33 -5.06 -8.46
N PRO A 89 13.65 -5.95 -9.41
CA PRO A 89 15.04 -6.42 -9.60
C PRO A 89 15.97 -5.26 -10.02
N ALA A 90 17.15 -5.12 -9.39
CA ALA A 90 18.07 -3.98 -9.57
C ALA A 90 18.99 -4.05 -10.81
N ILE A 91 18.45 -4.34 -11.99
CA ILE A 91 19.18 -4.55 -13.28
C ILE A 91 19.41 -6.04 -13.58
N GLY A 92 18.99 -6.43 -14.79
CA GLY A 92 19.46 -7.63 -15.48
C GLY A 92 18.68 -8.90 -15.16
N GLY A 93 18.17 -9.56 -16.20
CA GLY A 93 17.57 -10.88 -16.08
C GLY A 93 18.52 -11.88 -15.42
N ASN A 94 17.98 -12.63 -14.45
CA ASN A 94 18.13 -14.08 -14.20
C ASN A 94 18.07 -14.40 -12.68
N ALA A 95 17.71 -15.64 -12.26
CA ALA A 95 16.71 -15.87 -11.19
C ALA A 95 17.09 -15.59 -9.74
N ALA A 96 16.02 -15.36 -8.97
CA ALA A 96 15.89 -15.39 -7.52
C ALA A 96 17.13 -15.87 -6.76
N SER A 97 17.97 -14.94 -6.34
CA SER A 97 18.64 -15.12 -5.06
C SER A 97 17.81 -14.39 -4.01
N THR A 98 17.42 -15.11 -2.97
CA THR A 98 17.28 -14.52 -1.65
C THR A 98 18.59 -13.78 -1.36
N GLY A 99 18.60 -12.45 -1.55
CA GLY A 99 19.80 -11.60 -1.45
C GLY A 99 20.29 -10.94 -2.75
N ALA A 100 19.53 -10.94 -3.86
CA ALA A 100 19.83 -10.12 -5.03
C ALA A 100 19.74 -8.62 -4.71
N ALA A 101 20.55 -7.80 -5.39
CA ALA A 101 20.36 -6.35 -5.40
C ALA A 101 18.92 -6.04 -5.85
N THR A 102 18.14 -5.38 -5.00
CA THR A 102 16.78 -4.92 -5.30
C THR A 102 16.81 -3.42 -5.49
N ASP A 103 16.13 -2.95 -6.52
CA ASP A 103 15.84 -1.54 -6.66
C ASP A 103 14.59 -1.27 -5.84
N GLN A 104 14.63 -0.24 -5.02
CA GLN A 104 13.60 0.02 -4.03
C GLN A 104 13.23 1.48 -4.02
N ILE A 105 11.93 1.75 -4.07
CA ILE A 105 11.39 3.05 -3.73
C ILE A 105 10.82 2.93 -2.31
N PRO A 106 11.55 3.40 -1.29
CA PRO A 106 11.10 3.27 0.10
C PRO A 106 9.84 4.11 0.35
N CYS A 107 9.08 3.70 1.36
CA CYS A 107 7.98 4.53 1.86
C CYS A 107 8.51 5.90 2.34
N GLY A 108 7.67 6.93 2.24
CA GLY A 108 7.92 8.26 2.74
C GLY A 108 6.83 8.67 3.73
N ALA A 109 7.13 8.51 5.02
CA ALA A 109 6.47 9.11 6.17
C ALA A 109 4.93 8.88 6.38
N PRO A 110 4.45 8.89 7.65
CA PRO A 110 5.19 9.21 8.87
C PRO A 110 6.07 8.03 9.32
N VAL A 111 7.37 8.34 9.48
CA VAL A 111 8.41 7.63 10.23
C VAL A 111 8.44 6.10 10.08
N GLY A 112 9.36 5.61 9.25
CA GLY A 112 10.02 4.33 9.50
C GLY A 112 9.25 3.06 9.16
N CYS A 113 8.68 2.93 7.94
CA CYS A 113 8.57 1.57 7.42
C CYS A 113 9.98 1.11 7.01
N THR A 114 10.77 0.69 7.99
CA THR A 114 11.80 -0.32 7.77
C THR A 114 11.07 -1.64 7.58
N VAL A 115 10.39 -1.77 6.44
CA VAL A 115 10.00 -3.11 5.97
C VAL A 115 11.32 -3.80 5.66
N SER A 116 11.65 -4.78 6.49
CA SER A 116 12.75 -5.71 6.23
C SER A 116 12.76 -6.03 4.74
N SER A 117 13.93 -5.99 4.09
CA SER A 117 14.08 -6.45 2.71
C SER A 117 13.46 -7.83 2.49
N ASP A 118 13.26 -8.59 3.56
CA ASP A 118 12.78 -9.97 3.59
C ASP A 118 11.32 -10.09 4.09
N ALA A 119 10.61 -8.98 4.29
CA ALA A 119 9.19 -8.98 4.64
C ALA A 119 8.34 -9.56 3.49
N ALA A 120 7.45 -10.48 3.83
CA ALA A 120 6.53 -11.13 2.90
C ALA A 120 5.56 -10.12 2.22
N PRO A 121 5.08 -10.40 0.98
CA PRO A 121 5.43 -11.55 0.17
C PRO A 121 6.90 -11.51 -0.19
N ALA A 122 7.49 -12.70 -0.38
CA ALA A 122 8.91 -12.86 -0.64
C ALA A 122 9.40 -11.85 -1.68
N VAL A 123 10.62 -11.35 -1.49
CA VAL A 123 11.33 -10.48 -2.43
C VAL A 123 11.05 -10.87 -3.88
N PRO A 124 10.95 -9.90 -4.79
CA PRO A 124 10.78 -10.20 -6.20
C PRO A 124 11.86 -11.17 -6.66
N SER A 125 11.44 -12.37 -7.08
CA SER A 125 12.29 -13.34 -7.75
C SER A 125 12.73 -12.76 -9.09
N ALA A 126 14.03 -12.68 -9.35
CA ALA A 126 14.51 -12.30 -10.68
C ALA A 126 14.10 -13.35 -11.76
N ALA A 127 14.13 -12.93 -13.04
CA ALA A 127 13.88 -13.68 -14.30
C ALA A 127 14.65 -15.00 -14.38
N SER A 128 14.54 -15.92 -15.35
CA SER A 128 15.39 -17.14 -15.35
C SER A 128 16.64 -17.09 -16.25
N THR A 129 17.77 -17.64 -15.78
CA THR A 129 18.88 -18.30 -16.53
C THR A 129 18.85 -18.50 -18.04
N ALA A 130 17.70 -18.94 -18.51
CA ALA A 130 17.57 -19.74 -19.72
C ALA A 130 17.08 -18.86 -20.88
N ALA A 131 17.75 -18.99 -22.02
CA ALA A 131 17.25 -18.43 -23.28
C ALA A 131 15.81 -18.91 -23.50
N GLY A 132 14.84 -18.00 -23.33
CA GLY A 132 13.41 -18.26 -23.56
C GLY A 132 12.46 -17.98 -22.40
N ALA A 133 12.91 -17.60 -21.19
CA ALA A 133 12.00 -17.24 -20.09
C ALA A 133 12.51 -16.05 -19.27
N VAL A 134 12.22 -14.84 -19.77
CA VAL A 134 12.41 -13.58 -19.04
C VAL A 134 11.15 -13.36 -18.20
N GLY A 135 11.27 -13.42 -16.87
CA GLY A 135 10.17 -13.10 -15.95
C GLY A 135 10.56 -11.93 -15.06
N PHE A 136 9.61 -11.15 -14.58
CA PHE A 136 9.86 -10.19 -13.51
C PHE A 136 8.85 -10.44 -12.42
N THR A 137 9.22 -10.08 -11.20
CA THR A 137 8.27 -9.85 -10.12
C THR A 137 8.56 -8.47 -9.59
N ALA A 138 7.54 -7.67 -9.32
CA ALA A 138 7.64 -6.48 -8.49
C ALA A 138 6.75 -6.66 -7.27
N SER A 139 7.11 -6.04 -6.16
CA SER A 139 6.35 -6.13 -4.91
C SER A 139 6.12 -4.76 -4.28
N ALA A 140 5.02 -4.63 -3.55
CA ALA A 140 4.71 -3.48 -2.72
C ALA A 140 4.38 -3.99 -1.33
N VAL A 141 5.10 -3.52 -0.31
CA VAL A 141 4.92 -3.97 1.08
C VAL A 141 4.68 -2.78 2.02
N ALA A 142 3.76 -2.94 2.96
CA ALA A 142 3.49 -1.96 4.03
C ALA A 142 2.74 -2.62 5.19
N SER A 143 2.82 -2.03 6.39
CA SER A 143 1.83 -2.30 7.45
C SER A 143 0.69 -1.28 7.30
N ILE A 144 -0.52 -1.75 6.98
CA ILE A 144 -1.66 -0.87 6.70
C ILE A 144 -2.42 -0.46 7.97
N ASP A 145 -2.36 -1.28 9.02
CA ASP A 145 -3.13 -1.14 10.25
C ASP A 145 -2.27 -1.06 11.53
N ASN A 146 -0.95 -0.86 11.37
CA ASN A 146 0.04 -0.71 12.44
C ASN A 146 0.17 -1.94 13.34
N ASP A 147 -0.08 -3.12 12.81
CA ASP A 147 0.17 -4.37 13.50
C ASP A 147 1.58 -4.92 13.12
N PRO A 148 2.05 -6.03 13.72
CA PRO A 148 3.36 -6.60 13.44
C PRO A 148 3.41 -7.37 12.10
N THR A 149 2.27 -7.51 11.45
CA THR A 149 2.10 -8.23 10.20
C THR A 149 2.25 -7.25 9.04
N ILE A 150 2.82 -7.73 7.95
CA ILE A 150 3.13 -6.91 6.78
C ILE A 150 2.26 -7.41 5.67
N ASP A 151 1.39 -6.54 5.18
CA ASP A 151 0.67 -6.77 3.95
C ASP A 151 1.61 -6.54 2.77
N GLY A 152 1.46 -7.36 1.75
CA GLY A 152 2.07 -6.99 0.49
C GLY A 152 1.43 -7.59 -0.74
N TRP A 153 1.65 -6.90 -1.84
CA TRP A 153 1.15 -7.22 -3.16
C TRP A 153 2.34 -7.51 -4.05
N SER A 154 2.15 -8.39 -5.03
CA SER A 154 3.14 -8.62 -6.06
C SER A 154 2.49 -8.59 -7.44
N VAL A 155 3.30 -8.32 -8.45
CA VAL A 155 2.91 -8.47 -9.85
C VAL A 155 4.04 -9.16 -10.58
N ASN A 156 3.73 -10.18 -11.36
CA ASN A 156 4.71 -10.83 -12.22
C ASN A 156 4.52 -10.50 -13.70
N ASP A 157 5.36 -11.08 -14.55
CA ASP A 157 5.38 -10.98 -16.02
C ASP A 157 4.06 -11.37 -16.70
N ILE A 158 3.25 -12.22 -16.07
CA ILE A 158 1.91 -12.59 -16.55
C ILE A 158 0.78 -11.82 -15.85
N LYS A 159 1.11 -10.76 -15.09
CA LYS A 159 0.17 -9.97 -14.26
C LYS A 159 -0.54 -10.77 -13.16
N GLY A 160 0.01 -11.92 -12.79
CA GLY A 160 -0.36 -12.70 -11.62
C GLY A 160 0.08 -12.02 -10.32
N GLY A 161 -0.61 -12.33 -9.21
CA GLY A 161 -0.30 -11.82 -7.86
C GLY A 161 -0.96 -10.48 -7.50
N LEU A 162 -1.44 -9.71 -8.49
CA LEU A 162 -1.96 -8.35 -8.25
C LEU A 162 -3.34 -8.32 -7.56
N THR A 163 -4.02 -9.46 -7.47
CA THR A 163 -5.43 -9.54 -7.04
C THR A 163 -5.60 -9.59 -5.52
N GLN A 164 -4.66 -10.16 -4.78
CA GLN A 164 -4.73 -10.37 -3.33
C GLN A 164 -3.42 -10.02 -2.64
N ALA A 165 -3.48 -9.53 -1.39
CA ALA A 165 -2.29 -9.36 -0.57
C ALA A 165 -1.83 -10.73 -0.01
N VAL A 166 -0.53 -10.86 0.26
CA VAL A 166 0.08 -12.09 0.76
C VAL A 166 1.12 -11.74 1.82
N PRO A 167 0.84 -11.95 3.12
CA PRO A 167 -0.48 -12.18 3.73
C PRO A 167 -1.41 -10.95 3.61
N ASP A 168 -2.73 -11.16 3.75
CA ASP A 168 -3.77 -10.12 3.85
C ASP A 168 -4.56 -10.39 5.14
N ASP A 169 -4.28 -9.65 6.20
CA ASP A 169 -4.93 -9.82 7.51
C ASP A 169 -5.83 -8.64 7.90
N VAL A 170 -5.66 -7.50 7.23
CA VAL A 170 -6.51 -6.30 7.31
C VAL A 170 -8.01 -6.57 7.16
N ILE A 171 -8.40 -7.62 6.41
CA ILE A 171 -9.80 -7.94 6.08
C ILE A 171 -10.33 -9.17 6.85
N SER A 172 -9.49 -9.84 7.64
CA SER A 172 -9.89 -11.04 8.40
C SER A 172 -10.77 -10.74 9.63
#